data_AF-A0A0S7XQW9-F1
#
_entry.id   AF-A0A0S7XQW9-F1
#
_cell.length_a   1.000
_cell.length_b   1.000
_cell.length_c   1.000
_cell.angle_alpha   90.00
_cell.angle_beta   90.00
_cell.angle_gamma   90.00
#
_symmetry.space_group_name_H-M   'P 1'
#
loop_
_entity.id
_entity.type
_entity.pdbx_description
1 polymer ?
#
loop_
_entity_poly.entity_id
_entity_poly.type
_entity_poly.pdbx_seq_one_letter_code
_entity_poly.pdbx_strand_id
1 'polypeptide(L)' 'MDIPQLLWGVLEKEGHGSIAEMARAKHVAYTTLYSWMTKKRSHRRVPWKPASLLTISRITGEPVERLLGISGDGRDSSG' A
#
# COMPACT_ATOMS: atom_id res chain seq x y z
N MET A 1 10.22 0.61 1.90
CA MET A 1 9.42 -0.56 1.47
C MET A 1 8.41 -0.05 0.43
N ASP A 2 8.18 -0.76 -0.68
CA ASP A 2 7.29 -0.28 -1.76
C ASP A 2 5.85 -0.79 -1.54
N ILE A 3 4.84 0.10 -1.61
CA ILE A 3 3.40 -0.24 -1.42
C ILE A 3 2.94 -1.45 -2.27
N PRO A 4 3.28 -1.52 -3.58
CA PRO A 4 3.02 -2.71 -4.38
C PRO A 4 3.51 -4.01 -3.72
N GLN A 5 4.72 -4.04 -3.17
CA GLN A 5 5.29 -5.26 -2.57
C GLN A 5 4.50 -5.70 -1.33
N LEU A 6 4.07 -4.74 -0.50
CA LEU A 6 3.23 -5.03 0.67
C LEU A 6 1.89 -5.64 0.26
N LEU A 7 1.23 -5.06 -0.74
CA LEU A 7 -0.06 -5.55 -1.23
C LEU A 7 0.05 -6.94 -1.87
N TRP A 8 1.13 -7.21 -2.62
CA TRP A 8 1.41 -8.56 -3.13
C TRP A 8 1.66 -9.56 -2.00
N GLY A 9 2.37 -9.17 -0.95
CA GLY A 9 2.57 -10.01 0.23
C GLY A 9 1.26 -10.34 0.95
N VAL A 10 0.31 -9.40 1.04
CA VAL A 10 -1.03 -9.68 1.60
C VAL A 10 -1.80 -10.65 0.71
N LEU A 11 -1.76 -10.46 -0.61
CA LEU A 11 -2.42 -11.34 -1.58
C LEU A 11 -1.97 -12.80 -1.38
N GLU A 12 -0.65 -13.02 -1.32
CA GLU A 12 -0.06 -14.35 -1.11
C GLU A 12 -0.37 -14.91 0.28
N LYS A 13 -0.19 -14.10 1.34
CA LYS A 13 -0.39 -14.52 2.74
C LYS A 13 -1.84 -14.94 3.02
N GLU A 14 -2.80 -14.24 2.43
CA GLU A 14 -4.22 -14.51 2.62
C GLU A 14 -4.76 -15.56 1.62
N GLY A 15 -3.93 -16.02 0.68
CA GLY A 15 -4.30 -17.07 -0.27
C GLY A 15 -5.25 -16.63 -1.37
N HIS A 16 -5.33 -15.33 -1.69
CA HIS A 16 -6.16 -14.84 -2.80
C HIS A 16 -5.52 -15.25 -4.13
N GLY A 17 -6.26 -15.94 -4.99
CA GLY A 17 -5.77 -16.40 -6.30
C GLY A 17 -5.67 -15.28 -7.34
N SER A 18 -6.22 -14.10 -7.07
CA SER A 18 -6.14 -12.96 -7.98
C SER A 18 -6.34 -11.59 -7.30
N ILE A 19 -5.91 -10.52 -7.97
CA ILE A 19 -6.19 -9.14 -7.53
C ILE A 19 -7.71 -8.88 -7.46
N ALA A 20 -8.51 -9.48 -8.35
CA ALA A 20 -9.98 -9.31 -8.35
C ALA A 20 -10.64 -9.97 -7.14
N GLU A 21 -10.10 -11.10 -6.68
CA GLU A 21 -10.54 -11.76 -5.46
C GLU A 21 -10.19 -10.93 -4.22
N MET A 22 -8.94 -10.50 -4.10
CA MET A 22 -8.51 -9.62 -3.00
C MET A 22 -9.30 -8.31 -2.98
N ALA A 23 -9.56 -7.70 -4.14
CA ALA A 23 -10.36 -6.48 -4.27
C ALA A 23 -11.77 -6.66 -3.69
N ARG A 24 -12.42 -7.79 -4.01
CA ARG A 24 -13.74 -8.14 -3.46
C ARG A 24 -13.67 -8.35 -1.95
N ALA A 25 -12.67 -9.12 -1.47
CA ALA A 25 -12.49 -9.41 -0.05
C ALA A 25 -12.21 -8.16 0.79
N LYS A 26 -11.48 -7.18 0.23
CA LYS A 26 -11.12 -5.92 0.91
C LYS A 26 -12.09 -4.78 0.64
N HIS A 27 -13.18 -5.01 -0.11
CA HIS A 27 -14.14 -3.99 -0.51
C HIS A 27 -13.49 -2.76 -1.19
N VAL A 28 -12.49 -3.00 -2.05
CA VAL A 28 -11.82 -1.97 -2.85
C VAL A 28 -12.14 -2.21 -4.33
N ALA A 29 -12.34 -1.14 -5.10
CA ALA A 29 -12.54 -1.26 -6.54
C ALA A 29 -11.33 -1.93 -7.20
N TYR A 30 -11.58 -2.94 -8.06
CA TYR A 30 -10.51 -3.69 -8.74
C TYR A 30 -9.50 -2.79 -9.44
N THR A 31 -9.96 -1.79 -10.20
CA THR A 31 -9.10 -0.86 -10.93
C THR A 31 -8.20 -0.05 -10.00
N THR A 32 -8.72 0.29 -8.82
CA THR A 32 -7.98 1.02 -7.79
C THR A 32 -6.89 0.12 -7.20
N LEU A 33 -7.22 -1.09 -6.75
CA LEU A 33 -6.23 -2.03 -6.20
C LEU A 33 -5.18 -2.42 -7.23
N TYR A 34 -5.58 -2.69 -8.48
CA TYR A 34 -4.66 -2.96 -9.59
C TYR A 34 -3.69 -1.80 -9.82
N SER A 35 -4.18 -0.55 -9.79
CA SER A 35 -3.32 0.63 -9.93
C SER A 35 -2.31 0.76 -8.78
N TRP A 36 -2.64 0.28 -7.58
CA TRP A 36 -1.74 0.31 -6.43
C TRP A 36 -0.68 -0.80 -6.47
N MET A 37 -1.03 -1.95 -7.03
CA MET A 37 -0.15 -3.13 -7.12
C MET A 37 0.76 -3.12 -8.36
N THR A 38 0.47 -2.26 -9.34
CA THR A 38 1.26 -2.18 -10.58
C THR A 38 2.45 -1.24 -10.45
N LYS A 39 3.60 -1.66 -10.98
CA LYS A 39 4.82 -0.83 -11.07
C LYS A 39 4.89 0.01 -12.35
N LYS A 40 3.85 -0.05 -13.21
CA LYS A 40 3.82 0.65 -14.50
C LYS A 40 3.92 2.17 -14.31
N ARG A 41 4.88 2.79 -14.99
CA ARG A 41 5.19 4.23 -14.89
C ARG A 41 4.02 5.13 -15.28
N SER A 42 3.15 4.67 -16.19
CA SER A 42 1.91 5.36 -16.60
C SER A 42 0.90 5.50 -15.46
N HIS A 43 0.99 4.69 -14.41
CA HIS A 43 0.13 4.74 -13.22
C HIS A 43 0.83 5.37 -12.00
N ARG A 44 2.13 5.73 -12.10
CA ARG A 44 2.98 6.21 -10.99
C ARG A 44 3.02 7.74 -10.78
N ARG A 45 2.13 8.53 -11.40
CA ARG A 45 2.34 9.99 -11.54
C ARG A 45 1.58 10.90 -10.56
N VAL A 46 1.00 10.38 -9.49
CA VAL A 46 0.29 11.22 -8.51
C VAL A 46 0.71 10.82 -7.10
N PRO A 47 0.94 11.78 -6.19
CA PRO A 47 1.06 11.50 -4.76
C PRO A 47 -0.10 10.64 -4.28
N TRP A 48 0.17 9.70 -3.37
CA TRP A 48 -0.87 8.87 -2.78
C TRP A 48 -1.88 9.74 -2.05
N LYS A 49 -3.16 9.60 -2.39
CA LYS A 49 -4.22 10.31 -1.69
C LYS A 49 -4.29 9.81 -0.24
N PRO A 50 -4.55 10.68 0.76
CA PRO A 50 -4.64 10.26 2.17
C PRO A 50 -5.62 9.11 2.41
N ALA A 51 -6.80 9.15 1.77
CA ALA A 51 -7.77 8.07 1.85
C ALA A 51 -7.23 6.72 1.33
N SER A 52 -6.44 6.75 0.26
CA SER A 52 -5.80 5.53 -0.28
C SER A 52 -4.77 4.97 0.70
N LEU A 53 -3.96 5.83 1.33
CA LEU A 53 -2.99 5.41 2.33
C LEU A 53 -3.65 4.77 3.55
N LEU A 54 -4.77 5.33 4.03
CA LEU A 54 -5.55 4.74 5.12
C LEU A 54 -6.12 3.36 4.74
N THR A 55 -6.64 3.22 3.52
CA THR A 55 -7.11 1.92 3.02
C THR A 55 -5.96 0.92 2.92
N ILE A 56 -4.81 1.32 2.36
CA ILE A 56 -3.63 0.46 2.24
C ILE A 56 -3.15 0.04 3.62
N SER A 57 -3.06 0.96 4.57
CA SER A 57 -2.68 0.70 5.95
C SER A 57 -3.56 -0.38 6.60
N ARG A 58 -4.88 -0.31 6.41
CA ARG A 58 -5.82 -1.33 6.91
C ARG A 58 -5.64 -2.69 6.23
N ILE A 59 -5.31 -2.70 4.93
CA ILE A 59 -5.10 -3.94 4.17
C ILE A 59 -3.78 -4.62 4.58
N THR A 60 -2.71 -3.85 4.72
CA THR A 60 -1.36 -4.37 4.97
C THR A 60 -1.04 -4.52 6.46
N GLY A 61 -1.81 -3.88 7.34
CA GLY A 61 -1.49 -3.75 8.75
C GLY A 61 -0.32 -2.79 9.04
N GLU A 62 0.18 -2.07 8.03
CA GLU A 62 1.30 -1.14 8.17
C GLU A 62 0.79 0.25 8.54
N PRO A 63 1.45 0.97 9.47
CA PRO A 63 1.07 2.35 9.80
C PRO A 63 1.34 3.29 8.62
N VAL A 64 0.54 4.34 8.48
CA VAL A 64 0.60 5.28 7.35
C VAL A 64 1.97 5.97 7.27
N GLU A 65 2.59 6.25 8.41
CA GLU A 65 3.93 6.83 8.53
C GLU A 65 4.97 5.96 7.85
N ARG A 66 4.88 4.63 8.05
CA ARG A 66 5.77 3.65 7.42
C ARG A 66 5.51 3.53 5.93
N LEU A 67 4.25 3.64 5.48
CA LEU A 67 3.90 3.68 4.06
C LEU A 67 4.44 4.92 3.35
N LEU A 68 4.50 6.05 4.06
CA LEU A 68 5.08 7.31 3.57
C LEU A 68 6.62 7.31 3.60
N GLY A 69 7.25 6.29 4.19
CA GLY A 69 8.70 6.26 4.39
C GLY A 69 9.18 7.26 5.44
N ILE A 70 8.27 7.74 6.30
CA ILE A 70 8.61 8.55 7.46
C ILE A 70 9.05 7.56 8.54
N SER A 71 10.31 7.13 8.47
CA SER A 71 10.97 6.53 9.62
C SER A 71 11.13 7.63 10.66
N GLY A 72 10.62 7.45 11.87
CA GLY A 72 10.93 8.30 13.00
C GLY A 72 12.39 8.15 13.40
N ASP A 73 13.31 8.63 12.57
CA ASP A 73 14.70 8.80 12.92
C ASP A 73 14.80 10.18 13.56
N GLY A 74 14.36 10.23 14.82
CA GLY A 74 14.66 11.34 15.71
C GLY A 74 16.17 11.40 15.84
N ARG A 75 16.82 12.24 15.03
CA ARG A 75 18.21 12.62 15.29
C ARG A 75 18.25 13.25 16.67
N ASP A 76 18.80 12.50 17.59
CA ASP A 76 19.64 13.04 18.65
C ASP A 76 20.62 14.03 18.00
N SER A 77 20.40 15.30 18.26
CA SER A 77 21.37 16.37 18.04
C SER A 77 21.16 17.41 19.14
N SER A 78 21.31 16.95 20.38
CA SER A 78 21.99 17.75 21.40
C SER A 78 23.41 17.99 20.84
N GLY A 79 23.86 19.21 20.60
CA GLY A 79 23.86 20.32 21.56
C GLY A 79 25.23 20.32 22.21
#